data_AF-A0A1J5S5W0-F1
#
_entry.id   AF-A0A1J5S5W0-F1
#
_cell.length_a   1.000
_cell.length_b   1.000
_cell.length_c   1.000
_cell.angle_alpha   90.00
_cell.angle_beta   90.00
_cell.angle_gamma   90.00
#
_symmetry.space_group_name_H-M   'P 1'
#
loop_
_entity.id
_entity.type
_entity.pdbx_description
1 polymer ?
#
loop_
_entity_poly.entity_id
_entity_poly.type
_entity_poly.pdbx_seq_one_letter_code
_entity_poly.pdbx_strand_id
1 'polypeptide(L)'
;MNQPASFRYLQADQPCATRDMRKKHEMEIAREHCYFVGFKITAESVMSYQHVLILADDYESLVIGIKKERNTILDQQLATSLNDIEPVFVRSLTMQDQAMIASVDACGINTEIKEILSKRDDYRFTVFGMLENKEICLIPEEAHDALTAMRLARWKSIKLAAKNFQPLDVRQAHPVTREFDALFHRVAGQFMTLVGDSYGTGNMQ
;
A
#
# COMPACT_ATOMS: atom_id res chain seq x y z
N MET A 1 1.51 29.93 -10.16
CA MET A 1 1.90 28.70 -10.88
C MET A 1 2.73 27.87 -9.92
N ASN A 2 2.13 26.86 -9.29
CA ASN A 2 2.81 26.03 -8.29
C ASN A 2 3.38 24.80 -9.00
N GLN A 3 4.70 24.77 -9.18
CA GLN A 3 5.38 23.52 -9.51
C GLN A 3 5.33 22.60 -8.29
N PRO A 4 4.94 21.32 -8.42
CA PRO A 4 5.08 20.36 -7.34
C PRO A 4 6.57 20.16 -7.07
N ALA A 5 6.98 20.36 -5.82
CA ALA A 5 8.36 20.19 -5.41
C ALA A 5 8.76 18.71 -5.57
N SER A 6 9.81 18.47 -6.36
CA SER A 6 10.41 17.15 -6.57
C SER A 6 11.21 16.77 -5.33
N PHE A 7 10.58 16.10 -4.38
CA PHE A 7 11.27 15.52 -3.22
C PHE A 7 11.62 14.07 -3.49
N ARG A 8 12.63 13.84 -4.34
CA ARG A 8 13.32 12.55 -4.35
C ARG A 8 13.96 12.37 -2.98
N TYR A 9 13.59 11.32 -2.25
CA TYR A 9 14.41 10.89 -1.11
C TYR A 9 15.82 10.61 -1.63
N LEU A 10 16.82 11.41 -1.21
CA LEU A 10 18.24 11.17 -1.50
C LEU A 10 18.62 9.80 -0.90
N GLN A 11 18.53 8.74 -1.72
CA GLN A 11 19.16 7.45 -1.47
C GLN A 11 20.66 7.59 -1.79
N ALA A 12 21.38 8.31 -0.94
CA ALA A 12 22.84 8.32 -0.99
C ALA A 12 23.37 7.04 -0.32
N ASP A 13 23.81 6.09 -1.15
CA ASP A 13 24.93 5.16 -0.94
C ASP A 13 25.11 4.46 0.43
N GLN A 14 24.03 4.07 1.11
CA GLN A 14 24.16 3.22 2.30
C GLN A 14 23.30 1.96 2.23
N PRO A 15 23.83 0.81 2.72
CA PRO A 15 23.11 -0.44 2.72
C PRO A 15 21.81 -0.28 3.49
N CYS A 16 20.78 -0.98 3.01
CA CYS A 16 19.39 -0.90 3.46
C CYS A 16 19.24 -1.41 4.90
N ALA A 17 19.77 -0.68 5.87
CA ALA A 17 19.47 -0.88 7.27
C ALA A 17 18.06 -0.36 7.53
N THR A 18 17.27 -1.16 8.25
CA THR A 18 16.05 -0.71 8.92
C THR A 18 16.36 0.59 9.66
N ARG A 19 15.81 1.71 9.18
CA ARG A 19 16.04 3.03 9.78
C ARG A 19 15.37 3.05 11.16
N ASP A 20 16.16 3.12 12.22
CA ASP A 20 15.66 3.39 13.58
C ASP A 20 15.18 4.85 13.65
N MET A 21 13.87 5.03 13.52
CA MET A 21 13.18 6.32 13.47
C MET A 21 13.21 7.09 14.80
N ARG A 22 13.69 6.51 15.89
CA ARG A 22 13.75 7.18 17.20
C ARG A 22 14.86 8.24 17.31
N LYS A 23 15.70 8.41 16.27
CA LYS A 23 16.94 9.21 16.34
C LYS A 23 17.03 10.42 15.39
N LYS A 24 16.00 10.76 14.60
CA LYS A 24 16.04 11.95 13.72
C LYS A 24 14.69 12.67 13.60
N HIS A 25 14.74 14.00 13.70
CA HIS A 25 13.58 14.90 13.88
C HIS A 25 13.02 15.55 12.59
N GLU A 26 13.54 15.24 11.39
CA GLU A 26 13.25 16.05 10.19
C GLU A 26 12.99 15.22 8.91
N MET A 27 11.94 14.40 8.90
CA MET A 27 11.21 14.11 7.66
C MET A 27 9.72 14.13 7.98
N GLU A 28 9.00 15.12 7.50
CA GLU A 28 7.54 15.10 7.50
C GLU A 28 7.11 13.91 6.63
N ILE A 29 6.74 12.80 7.25
CA ILE A 29 6.27 11.63 6.51
C ILE A 29 4.87 11.96 6.01
N ALA A 30 4.78 12.31 4.73
CA ALA A 30 3.50 12.53 4.09
C ALA A 30 2.69 11.23 4.10
N ARG A 31 1.44 11.34 4.55
CA ARG A 31 0.52 10.20 4.66
C ARG A 31 0.29 9.49 3.32
N GLU A 32 0.36 10.24 2.23
CA GLU A 32 0.26 9.73 0.86
C GLU A 32 1.44 8.85 0.43
N HIS A 33 2.56 8.92 1.14
CA HIS A 33 3.72 8.07 0.91
C HIS A 33 3.70 6.80 1.77
N CYS A 34 2.69 6.60 2.61
CA CYS A 34 2.63 5.46 3.51
C CYS A 34 1.68 4.39 2.97
N TYR A 35 2.16 3.15 2.87
CA TYR A 35 1.40 2.00 2.38
C TYR A 35 1.45 0.86 3.38
N PHE A 36 0.27 0.42 3.82
CA PHE A 36 0.13 -0.84 4.53
C PHE A 36 0.11 -1.98 3.52
N VAL A 37 0.97 -2.98 3.70
CA VAL A 37 1.04 -4.15 2.80
C VAL A 37 0.87 -5.42 3.61
N GLY A 38 -0.04 -6.28 3.18
CA GLY A 38 -0.29 -7.61 3.74
C GLY A 38 0.23 -8.70 2.82
N PHE A 39 0.92 -9.68 3.40
CA PHE A 39 1.51 -10.84 2.74
C PHE A 39 0.84 -12.11 3.23
N LYS A 40 0.58 -13.03 2.29
CA LYS A 40 0.31 -14.44 2.55
C LYS A 40 1.63 -15.20 2.41
N ILE A 41 1.94 -16.03 3.39
CA ILE A 41 3.13 -16.87 3.42
C ILE A 41 2.68 -18.33 3.46
N THR A 42 3.18 -19.15 2.54
CA THR A 42 2.83 -20.57 2.44
C THR A 42 4.06 -21.43 2.71
N ALA A 43 4.16 -22.01 3.90
CA ALA A 43 5.30 -22.86 4.27
C ALA A 43 4.79 -24.26 4.66
N GLU A 44 5.30 -25.30 4.00
CA GLU A 44 5.04 -26.71 4.35
C GLU A 44 3.52 -27.04 4.50
N SER A 45 2.67 -26.45 3.66
CA SER A 45 1.20 -26.56 3.70
C SER A 45 0.48 -25.78 4.81
N VAL A 46 1.19 -24.95 5.56
CA VAL A 46 0.63 -23.98 6.51
C VAL A 46 0.58 -22.60 5.86
N MET A 47 -0.56 -21.92 5.98
CA MET A 47 -0.69 -20.51 5.58
C MET A 47 -0.58 -19.61 6.80
N SER A 48 0.27 -18.61 6.72
CA SER A 48 0.37 -17.53 7.70
C SER A 48 0.31 -16.17 7.00
N TYR A 49 0.10 -15.12 7.78
CA TYR A 49 -0.07 -13.76 7.26
C TYR A 49 0.78 -12.78 8.04
N GLN A 50 1.42 -11.87 7.32
CA GLN A 50 2.25 -10.80 7.89
C GLN A 50 1.87 -9.47 7.24
N HIS A 51 2.14 -8.36 7.92
CA HIS A 51 2.00 -7.04 7.36
C HIS A 51 3.23 -6.16 7.61
N VAL A 52 3.38 -5.11 6.82
CA VAL A 52 4.39 -4.07 7.01
C VAL A 52 3.82 -2.71 6.61
N LEU A 53 4.46 -1.64 7.10
CA LEU A 53 4.26 -0.29 6.61
C LEU A 53 5.46 0.10 5.72
N ILE A 54 5.19 0.44 4.47
CA ILE A 54 6.19 0.86 3.48
C ILE A 54 6.08 2.36 3.25
N LEU A 55 7.22 3.04 3.20
CA LEU A 55 7.32 4.44 2.78
C LEU A 55 7.79 4.49 1.33
N ALA A 56 6.96 5.06 0.45
CA ALA A 56 7.23 5.21 -0.97
C ALA A 56 6.50 6.43 -1.52
N ASP A 57 7.23 7.34 -2.17
CA ASP A 57 6.72 8.52 -2.87
C ASP A 57 6.26 8.25 -4.30
N ASP A 58 6.65 7.10 -4.86
CA ASP A 58 6.24 6.69 -6.19
C ASP A 58 5.99 5.18 -6.30
N TYR A 59 5.44 4.78 -7.45
CA TYR A 59 5.11 3.38 -7.73
C TYR A 59 6.34 2.47 -7.73
N GLU A 60 7.48 2.90 -8.29
CA GLU A 60 8.67 2.05 -8.40
C GLU A 60 9.29 1.82 -7.03
N SER A 61 9.36 2.86 -6.20
CA SER A 61 9.77 2.80 -4.79
C SER A 61 8.86 1.87 -3.98
N LEU A 62 7.54 1.90 -4.20
CA LEU A 62 6.60 0.98 -3.57
C LEU A 62 6.88 -0.48 -3.98
N VAL A 63 7.05 -0.74 -5.28
CA VAL A 63 7.36 -2.08 -5.79
C VAL A 63 8.69 -2.59 -5.24
N ILE A 64 9.72 -1.73 -5.18
CA ILE A 64 11.02 -2.06 -4.58
C ILE A 64 10.85 -2.38 -3.09
N GLY A 65 10.07 -1.59 -2.35
CA GLY A 65 9.79 -1.82 -0.93
C GLY A 65 9.14 -3.18 -0.69
N ILE A 66 8.12 -3.53 -1.47
CA ILE A 66 7.43 -4.83 -1.36
C ILE A 66 8.38 -5.98 -1.66
N LYS A 67 9.22 -5.86 -2.71
CA LYS A 67 10.22 -6.88 -3.05
C LYS A 67 11.26 -7.05 -1.94
N LYS A 68 11.72 -5.95 -1.33
CA LYS A 68 12.65 -5.99 -0.18
C LYS A 68 12.03 -6.72 1.00
N GLU A 69 10.78 -6.43 1.34
CA GLU A 69 10.11 -7.11 2.45
C GLU A 69 9.94 -8.62 2.18
N ARG A 70 9.63 -9.02 0.94
CA ARG A 70 9.61 -10.45 0.57
C ARG A 70 10.94 -11.14 0.81
N ASN A 71 12.06 -10.49 0.47
CA ASN A 71 13.39 -11.01 0.78
C ASN A 71 13.62 -11.09 2.30
N THR A 72 13.20 -10.08 3.07
CA THR A 72 13.31 -10.09 4.54
C THR A 72 12.52 -11.24 5.18
N ILE A 73 11.30 -11.52 4.70
CA ILE A 73 10.49 -12.66 5.16
C ILE A 73 11.19 -13.99 4.83
N LEU A 74 11.79 -14.11 3.65
CA LEU A 74 12.56 -15.29 3.26
C LEU A 74 13.81 -15.46 4.16
N ASP A 75 14.55 -14.38 4.41
CA ASP A 75 15.76 -14.38 5.25
C ASP A 75 15.45 -14.76 6.71
N GLN A 76 14.23 -14.46 7.19
CA GLN A 76 13.72 -14.89 8.50
C GLN A 76 13.36 -16.38 8.55
N GLN A 77 13.52 -17.12 7.44
CA GLN A 77 13.16 -18.54 7.31
C GLN A 77 11.69 -18.83 7.57
N LEU A 78 10.82 -17.83 7.34
CA LEU A 78 9.36 -18.00 7.44
C LEU A 78 8.76 -18.66 6.18
N ALA A 79 9.54 -18.74 5.10
CA ALA A 79 9.17 -19.36 3.83
C ALA A 79 10.38 -20.08 3.22
N THR A 80 10.14 -20.98 2.26
CA THR A 80 11.23 -21.73 1.59
C THR A 80 11.68 -21.10 0.28
N SER A 81 10.80 -20.30 -0.35
CA SER A 81 11.02 -19.61 -1.61
C SER A 81 10.31 -18.28 -1.63
N LEU A 82 10.76 -17.34 -2.47
CA LEU A 82 10.01 -16.09 -2.72
C LEU A 82 8.61 -16.36 -3.27
N ASN A 83 8.40 -17.45 -4.00
CA ASN A 83 7.09 -17.82 -4.55
C ASN A 83 6.08 -18.18 -3.45
N ASP A 84 6.55 -18.53 -2.26
CA ASP A 84 5.70 -18.81 -1.11
C ASP A 84 5.16 -17.54 -0.45
N ILE A 85 5.69 -16.37 -0.83
CA ILE A 85 5.42 -15.07 -0.22
C ILE A 85 4.71 -14.18 -1.24
N GLU A 86 3.40 -14.06 -1.08
CA GLU A 86 2.53 -13.34 -2.01
C GLU A 86 1.98 -12.07 -1.32
N PRO A 87 2.22 -10.87 -1.84
CA PRO A 87 1.47 -9.70 -1.40
C PRO A 87 0.01 -9.86 -1.84
N VAL A 88 -0.92 -9.80 -0.91
CA VAL A 88 -2.36 -10.00 -1.15
C VAL A 88 -3.20 -8.76 -0.84
N PHE A 89 -2.60 -7.79 -0.15
CA PHE A 89 -3.25 -6.55 0.26
C PHE A 89 -2.25 -5.39 0.19
N VAL A 90 -2.64 -4.27 -0.42
CA VAL A 90 -1.86 -3.03 -0.43
C VAL A 90 -2.83 -1.88 -0.24
N ARG A 91 -2.61 -1.02 0.75
CA ARG A 91 -3.49 0.13 0.99
C ARG A 91 -2.71 1.35 1.43
N SER A 92 -2.86 2.43 0.67
CA SER A 92 -2.32 3.73 1.03
C SER A 92 -3.03 4.26 2.27
N LEU A 93 -2.26 4.85 3.19
CA LEU A 93 -2.83 5.52 4.35
C LEU A 93 -3.70 6.70 3.95
N THR A 94 -3.59 7.27 2.74
CA THR A 94 -4.54 8.27 2.20
C THR A 94 -5.99 7.78 2.26
N MET A 95 -6.24 6.47 2.25
CA MET A 95 -7.59 5.90 2.37
C MET A 95 -8.27 6.12 3.74
N GLN A 96 -7.58 6.69 4.74
CA GLN A 96 -8.19 7.18 5.99
C GLN A 96 -8.70 8.64 5.89
N ASP A 97 -8.57 9.29 4.73
CA ASP A 97 -8.74 10.74 4.61
C ASP A 97 -10.20 11.02 4.34
N GLN A 98 -10.80 11.95 5.08
CA GLN A 98 -12.24 12.16 4.99
C GLN A 98 -12.67 12.63 3.60
N ALA A 99 -11.86 13.44 2.91
CA ALA A 99 -12.16 13.86 1.55
C ALA A 99 -12.02 12.68 0.58
N MET A 100 -11.01 11.83 0.77
CA MET A 100 -10.85 10.62 -0.03
C MET A 100 -12.00 9.63 0.17
N ILE A 101 -12.40 9.38 1.43
CA ILE A 101 -13.53 8.50 1.78
C ILE A 101 -14.81 9.01 1.13
N ALA A 102 -15.12 10.30 1.28
CA ALA A 102 -16.28 10.92 0.69
C ALA A 102 -16.29 10.82 -0.85
N SER A 103 -15.12 10.97 -1.49
CA SER A 103 -14.96 10.82 -2.94
C SER A 103 -15.25 9.38 -3.39
N VAL A 104 -14.68 8.39 -2.69
CA VAL A 104 -14.90 6.96 -2.97
C VAL A 104 -16.38 6.57 -2.81
N ASP A 105 -17.03 7.07 -1.77
CA ASP A 105 -18.45 6.83 -1.52
C ASP A 105 -19.35 7.49 -2.57
N ALA A 106 -19.07 8.75 -2.95
CA ALA A 106 -19.82 9.48 -3.96
C ALA A 106 -19.76 8.80 -5.34
N CYS A 107 -18.64 8.14 -5.66
CA CYS A 107 -18.46 7.37 -6.88
C CYS A 107 -19.02 5.94 -6.82
N GLY A 108 -19.60 5.51 -5.69
CA GLY A 108 -20.16 4.15 -5.55
C GLY A 108 -19.13 3.02 -5.52
N ILE A 109 -17.83 3.35 -5.47
CA ILE A 109 -16.72 2.39 -5.60
C ILE A 109 -16.72 1.38 -4.45
N ASN A 110 -17.07 1.80 -3.24
CA ASN A 110 -17.17 0.89 -2.10
C ASN A 110 -18.24 -0.20 -2.30
N THR A 111 -19.30 0.09 -3.05
CA THR A 111 -20.33 -0.91 -3.40
C THR A 111 -19.76 -1.90 -4.41
N GLU A 112 -19.11 -1.42 -5.46
CA GLU A 112 -18.48 -2.29 -6.48
C GLU A 112 -17.40 -3.19 -5.88
N ILE A 113 -16.54 -2.65 -5.00
CA ILE A 113 -15.53 -3.43 -4.27
C ILE A 113 -16.22 -4.52 -3.45
N LYS A 114 -17.29 -4.21 -2.70
CA LYS A 114 -18.02 -5.20 -1.91
C LYS A 114 -18.63 -6.30 -2.77
N GLU A 115 -19.16 -5.96 -3.95
CA GLU A 115 -19.72 -6.93 -4.89
C GLU A 115 -18.64 -7.87 -5.44
N ILE A 116 -17.50 -7.32 -5.86
CA ILE A 116 -16.39 -8.11 -6.39
C ILE A 116 -15.79 -9.03 -5.32
N LEU A 117 -15.61 -8.52 -4.10
CA LEU A 117 -15.04 -9.25 -2.97
C LEU A 117 -16.06 -10.13 -2.22
N SER A 118 -17.31 -10.21 -2.71
CA SER A 118 -18.39 -10.95 -2.04
C SER A 118 -18.18 -12.47 -2.06
N LYS A 119 -17.39 -12.98 -3.00
CA LYS A 119 -17.10 -14.40 -3.17
C LYS A 119 -15.59 -14.61 -3.17
N ARG A 120 -15.16 -15.72 -2.57
CA ARG A 120 -13.75 -16.11 -2.60
C ARG A 120 -13.33 -16.44 -4.03
N ASP A 121 -12.28 -15.78 -4.49
CA ASP A 121 -11.58 -16.03 -5.74
C ASP A 121 -10.12 -15.57 -5.58
N ASP A 122 -9.23 -16.51 -5.32
CA ASP A 122 -7.83 -16.22 -4.95
C ASP A 122 -7.02 -15.62 -6.11
N TYR A 123 -7.56 -15.61 -7.33
CA TYR A 123 -6.93 -14.96 -8.49
C TYR A 123 -7.54 -13.59 -8.81
N ARG A 124 -8.64 -13.20 -8.15
CA ARG A 124 -9.32 -11.94 -8.41
C ARG A 124 -8.87 -10.86 -7.43
N PHE A 125 -8.50 -9.72 -8.00
CA PHE A 125 -8.08 -8.53 -7.27
C PHE A 125 -8.94 -7.33 -7.67
N THR A 126 -9.29 -6.49 -6.71
CA THR A 126 -9.76 -5.12 -6.94
C THR A 126 -8.57 -4.20 -6.85
N VAL A 127 -8.23 -3.47 -7.92
CA VAL A 127 -7.20 -2.43 -7.91
C VAL A 127 -7.88 -1.08 -8.03
N PHE A 128 -7.92 -0.35 -6.91
CA PHE A 128 -8.39 1.02 -6.85
C PHE A 128 -7.21 1.98 -6.80
N GLY A 129 -7.28 3.05 -7.58
CA GLY A 129 -6.21 4.05 -7.60
C GLY A 129 -6.64 5.38 -8.16
N MET A 130 -5.68 6.30 -8.19
CA MET A 130 -5.85 7.67 -8.66
C MET A 130 -5.01 7.90 -9.91
N LEU A 131 -5.62 8.55 -10.89
CA LEU A 131 -4.98 9.02 -12.10
C LEU A 131 -4.34 10.41 -11.88
N GLU A 132 -3.43 10.81 -12.76
CA GLU A 132 -2.73 12.10 -12.70
C GLU A 132 -3.65 13.33 -12.58
N ASN A 133 -4.83 13.28 -13.20
CA ASN A 133 -5.85 14.33 -13.10
C ASN A 133 -6.72 14.26 -11.83
N LYS A 134 -6.32 13.45 -10.84
CA LYS A 134 -7.02 13.18 -9.58
C LYS A 134 -8.36 12.45 -9.73
N GLU A 135 -8.67 11.95 -10.92
CA GLU A 135 -9.79 11.04 -11.09
C GLU A 135 -9.44 9.71 -10.43
N ILE A 136 -10.44 9.11 -9.78
CA ILE A 136 -10.30 7.81 -9.14
C ILE A 136 -10.91 6.74 -10.04
N CYS A 137 -10.32 5.55 -10.05
CA CYS A 137 -10.84 4.43 -10.82
C CYS A 137 -10.66 3.10 -10.09
N LEU A 138 -11.59 2.18 -10.37
CA LEU A 138 -11.53 0.80 -9.95
C LEU A 138 -11.28 -0.08 -11.18
N ILE A 139 -10.23 -0.89 -11.13
CA ILE A 139 -9.85 -1.81 -12.18
C ILE A 139 -9.80 -3.21 -11.58
N PRO A 140 -10.79 -4.07 -11.85
CA PRO A 140 -10.74 -5.48 -11.50
C PRO A 140 -9.66 -6.19 -12.33
N GLU A 141 -8.84 -7.00 -11.67
CA GLU A 141 -7.76 -7.76 -12.31
C GLU A 141 -7.80 -9.23 -11.91
N GLU A 142 -7.39 -10.08 -12.86
CA GLU A 142 -7.05 -11.47 -12.58
C GLU A 142 -5.52 -11.59 -12.54
N ALA A 143 -4.99 -12.00 -11.40
CA ALA A 143 -3.56 -12.00 -11.12
C ALA A 143 -3.19 -13.03 -10.03
N HIS A 144 -1.92 -13.41 -9.98
CA HIS A 144 -1.41 -14.30 -8.93
C HIS A 144 -1.12 -13.58 -7.61
N ASP A 145 -0.80 -12.28 -7.66
CA ASP A 145 -0.53 -11.46 -6.49
C ASP A 145 -0.88 -9.99 -6.72
N ALA A 146 -0.89 -9.20 -5.64
CA ALA A 146 -1.20 -7.78 -5.67
C ALA A 146 -0.20 -6.97 -6.52
N LEU A 147 1.08 -7.37 -6.56
CA LEU A 147 2.08 -6.70 -7.40
C LEU A 147 1.76 -6.85 -8.89
N THR A 148 1.35 -8.04 -9.31
CA THR A 148 0.96 -8.34 -10.67
C THR A 148 -0.34 -7.61 -11.01
N ALA A 149 -1.33 -7.61 -10.11
CA ALA A 149 -2.57 -6.84 -10.28
C ALA A 149 -2.29 -5.34 -10.46
N MET A 150 -1.46 -4.74 -9.60
CA MET A 150 -1.03 -3.34 -9.71
C MET A 150 -0.39 -3.03 -11.07
N ARG A 151 0.52 -3.91 -11.53
CA ARG A 151 1.19 -3.75 -12.82
C ARG A 151 0.20 -3.82 -13.98
N LEU A 152 -0.74 -4.77 -13.96
CA LEU A 152 -1.76 -4.94 -15.01
C LEU A 152 -2.69 -3.74 -15.05
N ALA A 153 -3.18 -3.28 -13.90
CA ALA A 153 -4.03 -2.10 -13.78
C ALA A 153 -3.32 -0.84 -14.30
N ARG A 154 -2.05 -0.62 -13.92
CA ARG A 154 -1.23 0.48 -14.44
C ARG A 154 -1.04 0.42 -15.96
N TRP A 155 -0.88 -0.78 -16.53
CA TRP A 155 -0.77 -0.91 -17.98
C TRP A 155 -2.09 -0.61 -18.69
N LYS A 156 -3.21 -1.07 -18.15
CA LYS A 156 -4.55 -0.74 -18.69
C LYS A 156 -4.86 0.75 -18.58
N SER A 157 -4.51 1.41 -17.47
CA SER A 157 -4.72 2.85 -17.31
C SER A 157 -3.92 3.68 -18.32
N ILE A 158 -2.67 3.29 -18.59
CA ILE A 158 -1.83 3.94 -19.62
C ILE A 158 -2.45 3.77 -21.00
N LYS A 159 -2.99 2.60 -21.33
CA LYS A 159 -3.67 2.38 -22.62
C LYS A 159 -4.94 3.21 -22.78
N LEU A 160 -5.66 3.45 -21.69
CA LEU A 160 -6.94 4.15 -21.70
C LEU A 160 -6.79 5.69 -21.70
N ALA A 161 -5.65 6.24 -21.23
CA ALA A 161 -5.48 7.69 -21.17
C ALA A 161 -4.04 8.25 -21.04
N ALA A 162 -2.97 7.49 -21.29
CA ALA A 162 -1.56 7.93 -21.14
C ALA A 162 -1.18 8.56 -19.78
N LYS A 163 -1.99 8.35 -18.74
CA LYS A 163 -1.84 8.98 -17.42
C LYS A 163 -1.06 8.08 -16.46
N ASN A 164 -0.28 8.72 -15.59
CA ASN A 164 0.27 8.05 -14.42
C ASN A 164 -0.87 7.53 -13.52
N PHE A 165 -0.69 6.32 -12.97
CA PHE A 165 -1.64 5.67 -12.08
C PHE A 165 -0.95 5.34 -10.76
N GLN A 166 -1.53 5.85 -9.67
CA GLN A 166 -1.10 5.58 -8.31
C GLN A 166 -2.10 4.60 -7.66
N PRO A 167 -1.68 3.36 -7.34
CA PRO A 167 -2.54 2.44 -6.61
C PRO A 167 -2.76 2.96 -5.20
N LEU A 168 -4.02 3.00 -4.76
CA LEU A 168 -4.40 3.43 -3.42
C LEU A 168 -4.92 2.27 -2.56
N ASP A 169 -5.54 1.27 -3.20
CA ASP A 169 -6.12 0.13 -2.50
C ASP A 169 -6.15 -1.09 -3.44
N VAL A 170 -5.56 -2.18 -3.02
CA VAL A 170 -5.42 -3.42 -3.77
C VAL A 170 -5.80 -4.56 -2.85
N ARG A 171 -6.87 -5.27 -3.19
CA ARG A 171 -7.41 -6.34 -2.34
C ARG A 171 -7.68 -7.59 -3.14
N GLN A 172 -7.21 -8.72 -2.62
CA GLN A 172 -7.62 -10.03 -3.09
C GLN A 172 -9.07 -10.33 -2.66
N ALA A 173 -9.83 -11.02 -3.49
CA ALA A 173 -11.12 -11.60 -3.13
C ALA A 173 -10.94 -12.83 -2.21
N HIS A 174 -10.36 -12.60 -1.03
CA HIS A 174 -10.08 -13.62 -0.01
C HIS A 174 -10.62 -13.17 1.36
N PRO A 175 -11.14 -14.07 2.22
CA PRO A 175 -11.66 -13.69 3.54
C PRO A 175 -10.67 -12.90 4.42
N VAL A 176 -9.37 -13.18 4.30
CA VAL A 176 -8.29 -12.49 5.04
C VAL A 176 -8.26 -10.97 4.79
N THR A 177 -8.80 -10.51 3.67
CA THR A 177 -8.91 -9.08 3.36
C THR A 177 -9.65 -8.33 4.47
N ARG A 178 -10.65 -8.95 5.11
CA ARG A 178 -11.36 -8.32 6.25
C ARG A 178 -10.48 -8.15 7.47
N GLU A 179 -9.57 -9.09 7.71
CA GLU A 179 -8.61 -9.02 8.81
C GLU A 179 -7.56 -7.94 8.54
N PHE A 180 -7.04 -7.89 7.31
CA PHE A 180 -6.14 -6.81 6.89
C PHE A 180 -6.79 -5.43 6.91
N ASP A 181 -8.08 -5.32 6.55
CA ASP A 181 -8.81 -4.06 6.68
C ASP A 181 -8.88 -3.59 8.14
N ALA A 182 -9.20 -4.49 9.07
CA ALA A 182 -9.21 -4.15 10.50
C ALA A 182 -7.81 -3.75 11.01
N LEU A 183 -6.76 -4.49 10.61
CA LEU A 183 -5.38 -4.19 10.96
C LEU A 183 -4.92 -2.85 10.37
N PHE A 184 -5.30 -2.55 9.13
CA PHE A 184 -5.00 -1.28 8.48
C PHE A 184 -5.54 -0.09 9.28
N HIS A 185 -6.81 -0.11 9.70
CA HIS A 185 -7.38 0.98 10.51
C HIS A 185 -6.63 1.15 11.84
N ARG A 186 -6.27 0.05 12.50
CA ARG A 186 -5.50 0.08 13.75
C ARG A 186 -4.10 0.66 13.55
N VAL A 187 -3.35 0.15 12.57
CA VAL A 187 -1.97 0.57 12.28
C VAL A 187 -1.95 2.02 11.80
N ALA A 188 -2.86 2.41 10.92
CA ALA A 188 -2.95 3.79 10.45
C ALA A 188 -3.28 4.76 11.60
N GLY A 189 -4.21 4.40 12.49
CA GLY A 189 -4.51 5.21 13.68
C GLY A 189 -3.28 5.40 14.57
N GLN A 190 -2.58 4.30 14.91
CA GLN A 190 -1.36 4.36 15.71
C GLN A 190 -0.25 5.19 15.06
N PHE A 191 -0.06 5.03 13.74
CA PHE A 191 0.93 5.79 12.99
C PHE A 191 0.59 7.29 12.98
N MET A 192 -0.67 7.64 12.75
CA MET A 192 -1.12 9.04 12.75
C MET A 192 -0.99 9.68 14.14
N THR A 193 -1.21 8.95 15.23
CA THR A 193 -0.91 9.43 16.58
C THR A 193 0.58 9.69 16.75
N LEU A 194 1.46 8.76 16.35
CA LEU A 194 2.90 8.94 16.49
C LEU A 194 3.44 10.13 15.68
N VAL A 195 2.98 10.27 14.44
CA VAL A 195 3.40 11.38 13.57
C VAL A 195 2.73 12.69 13.99
N GLY A 196 1.48 12.66 14.46
CA GLY A 196 0.74 13.81 14.96
C GLY A 196 1.24 14.35 16.32
N ASP A 197 1.62 13.46 17.24
CA ASP A 197 2.21 13.82 18.53
C ASP A 197 3.59 14.48 18.37
N SER A 198 4.29 14.16 17.28
CA SER A 198 5.52 14.85 16.88
C SER A 198 5.29 16.34 16.55
N TYR A 199 4.06 16.74 16.22
CA TYR A 199 3.66 18.14 16.05
C TYR A 199 3.14 18.79 17.35
N GLY A 200 2.99 18.04 18.44
CA GLY A 200 2.31 18.47 19.68
C GLY A 200 3.20 18.83 20.88
N THR A 201 4.51 18.54 20.85
CA THR A 201 5.43 18.84 21.98
C THR A 201 6.50 19.88 21.65
N GLY A 202 6.23 20.76 20.68
CA GLY A 202 6.99 21.99 20.44
C GLY A 202 6.38 23.21 21.13
N ASN A 203 5.91 23.07 22.38
CA ASN A 203 5.53 24.26 23.16
C ASN A 203 6.80 24.93 23.67
N MET A 204 7.03 26.12 23.13
CA MET A 204 7.95 27.15 23.59
C MET A 204 8.07 27.18 25.12
N GLN A 205 9.30 27.02 25.60
CA GLN A 205 9.79 27.72 26.78
C GLN A 205 10.92 28.64 26.35
#